data_AF-A0A373THN2-F1
#
_entry.id   AF-A0A373THN2-F1
#
_cell.length_a   1.000
_cell.length_b   1.000
_cell.length_c   1.000
_cell.angle_alpha   90.00
_cell.angle_beta   90.00
_cell.angle_gamma   90.00
#
_symmetry.space_group_name_H-M   'P 1'
#
loop_
_entity.id
_entity.type
_entity.pdbx_description
1 polymer ?
#
loop_
_entity_poly.entity_id
_entity_poly.type
_entity_poly.pdbx_seq_one_letter_code
_entity_poly.pdbx_strand_id
1 'polypeptide(L)' 'MAFQLKTNRKETENKTIRFPVQLIEQIDQVIGNQDVTFSSFVIQACEYALENMDVDAGQKK' A
#
# COMPACT_ATOMS: atom_id res chain seq x y z
N MET A 1 21.35 -21.64 -27.06
CA MET A 1 21.10 -21.45 -25.62
C MET A 1 19.92 -20.49 -25.48
N ALA A 2 18.75 -20.98 -25.08
CA ALA A 2 17.54 -20.15 -24.98
C ALA A 2 17.46 -19.52 -23.59
N PHE A 3 17.29 -18.21 -23.55
CA PHE A 3 17.04 -17.45 -22.32
C PHE A 3 15.71 -17.90 -21.71
N GLN A 4 15.77 -18.63 -20.58
CA GLN A 4 14.58 -19.04 -19.84
C GLN A 4 14.27 -17.99 -18.77
N LEU A 5 13.33 -17.11 -19.08
CA LEU A 5 12.81 -16.14 -18.12
C LEU A 5 11.92 -16.89 -17.11
N LYS A 6 12.43 -17.16 -15.91
CA LYS A 6 11.63 -17.70 -14.81
C LYS A 6 10.51 -16.70 -14.48
N THR A 7 9.27 -17.05 -14.84
CA THR A 7 8.07 -16.30 -14.46
C THR A 7 7.88 -16.46 -12.96
N ASN A 8 8.41 -15.50 -12.18
CA ASN A 8 7.97 -15.24 -10.81
C ASN A 8 7.26 -13.88 -10.83
N ARG A 9 6.25 -13.77 -11.68
CA ARG A 9 5.44 -12.55 -11.80
C ARG A 9 4.52 -12.52 -10.60
N LYS A 10 4.82 -11.63 -9.65
CA LYS A 10 3.80 -11.15 -8.73
C LYS A 10 2.78 -10.41 -9.59
N GLU A 11 1.58 -10.97 -9.69
CA GLU A 11 0.46 -10.31 -10.37
C GLU A 11 0.15 -9.02 -9.61
N THR A 12 0.23 -7.88 -10.30
CA THR A 12 -0.12 -6.56 -9.76
C THR A 12 -1.08 -5.91 -10.73
N GLU A 13 -2.14 -5.31 -10.21
CA GLU A 13 -3.11 -4.55 -10.99
C GLU A 13 -3.01 -3.07 -10.63
N ASN A 14 -2.94 -2.21 -11.65
CA ASN A 14 -3.01 -0.77 -11.43
C ASN A 14 -4.44 -0.37 -11.06
N LYS A 15 -4.61 0.31 -9.92
CA LYS A 15 -5.86 0.96 -9.51
C LYS A 15 -5.63 2.47 -9.43
N THR A 16 -6.50 3.25 -10.07
CA THR A 16 -6.45 4.72 -10.02
C THR A 16 -7.53 5.22 -9.07
N ILE A 17 -7.12 5.92 -8.01
CA ILE A 17 -8.03 6.53 -7.03
C ILE A 17 -7.64 7.99 -6.78
N ARG A 18 -8.59 8.81 -6.35
CA ARG A 18 -8.36 10.23 -6.03
C ARG A 18 -8.22 10.40 -4.53
N PHE A 19 -7.13 11.04 -4.12
CA PHE A 19 -6.92 11.45 -2.73
C PHE A 19 -7.28 12.93 -2.54
N PRO A 20 -7.82 13.32 -1.37
CA PRO A 20 -7.88 14.72 -0.99
C PRO A 20 -6.48 15.35 -0.94
N VAL A 21 -6.35 16.59 -1.41
CA VAL A 21 -5.06 17.30 -1.47
C VAL A 21 -4.39 17.39 -0.09
N GLN A 22 -5.18 17.71 0.94
CA GLN A 22 -4.69 17.81 2.32
C GLN A 22 -4.08 16.49 2.83
N LEU A 23 -4.61 15.35 2.38
CA LEU A 23 -4.10 14.04 2.79
C LEU A 23 -2.78 13.72 2.09
N ILE A 24 -2.65 14.08 0.81
CA ILE A 24 -1.40 13.92 0.05
C ILE A 24 -0.28 14.75 0.71
N GLU A 25 -0.54 16.01 1.05
CA GLU A 25 0.45 16.88 1.70
C GLU A 25 0.95 16.30 3.03
N GLN A 26 0.05 15.74 3.84
CA GLN A 26 0.42 15.09 5.10
C GLN A 26 1.27 13.84 4.86
N ILE A 27 0.89 13.01 3.89
CA ILE A 27 1.65 11.81 3.53
C ILE A 27 3.04 12.20 3.03
N ASP A 28 3.15 13.19 2.15
CA ASP A 28 4.43 13.66 1.61
C ASP A 28 5.34 14.24 2.71
N GLN A 29 4.79 14.90 3.73
CA GLN A 29 5.56 15.37 4.89
C GLN A 29 6.11 14.21 5.73
N VAL A 30 5.33 13.15 5.94
CA VAL A 30 5.74 11.96 6.70
C VAL A 30 6.79 11.16 5.92
N ILE A 31 6.59 11.04 4.61
CA ILE A 31 7.50 10.33 3.70
C ILE A 31 8.76 11.15 3.45
N GLY A 32 8.74 12.48 3.45
CA GLY A 32 9.92 13.30 3.14
C GLY A 32 11.13 13.05 4.06
N ASN A 33 10.93 12.43 5.22
CA ASN A 33 11.99 12.06 6.17
C ASN A 33 12.38 10.57 6.11
N GLN A 34 11.65 9.74 5.36
CA GLN A 34 11.88 8.31 5.24
C GLN A 34 12.07 7.99 3.75
N ASP A 35 13.07 7.19 3.40
CA ASP A 35 13.38 6.87 2.00
C ASP A 35 12.38 5.85 1.41
N VAL A 36 11.09 6.18 1.46
CA VAL A 36 9.93 5.40 1.03
C VAL A 36 9.19 6.15 -0.06
N THR A 37 8.52 5.40 -0.94
CA THR A 37 7.69 5.97 -2.00
C THR A 37 6.24 6.08 -1.53
N PHE A 38 5.50 7.03 -2.11
CA PHE A 38 4.06 7.17 -1.87
C PHE A 38 3.31 5.84 -2.08
N SER A 39 3.62 5.11 -3.15
CA SER A 39 3.00 3.80 -3.43
C SER A 39 3.29 2.78 -2.35
N SER A 40 4.53 2.70 -1.85
CA SER A 40 4.89 1.77 -0.77
C SER A 40 4.18 2.12 0.53
N PHE A 41 4.07 3.41 0.85
CA PHE A 41 3.31 3.87 2.01
C PHE A 41 1.83 3.48 1.92
N VAL A 42 1.18 3.70 0.77
CA VAL A 42 -0.23 3.36 0.57
C VAL A 42 -0.46 1.85 0.68
N ILE A 43 0.44 1.02 0.13
CA ILE A 43 0.32 -0.43 0.25
C ILE A 43 0.39 -0.86 1.72
N GLN A 44 1.39 -0.38 2.47
CA GLN A 44 1.54 -0.70 3.89
C GLN A 44 0.36 -0.20 4.74
N ALA A 45 -0.14 1.01 4.46
CA ALA A 45 -1.30 1.55 5.15
C ALA A 45 -2.55 0.69 4.90
N CYS A 46 -2.74 0.21 3.67
CA CYS A 46 -3.83 -0.70 3.33
C CYS A 46 -3.66 -2.07 4.01
N GLU A 47 -2.46 -2.64 4.01
CA GLU A 47 -2.17 -3.92 4.70
C GLU A 47 -2.46 -3.79 6.20
N TYR A 48 -1.93 -2.75 6.84
CA TYR A 48 -2.18 -2.46 8.25
C TYR A 48 -3.67 -2.26 8.53
N ALA A 49 -4.38 -1.49 7.69
CA ALA A 49 -5.80 -1.26 7.88
C ALA A 49 -6.60 -2.57 7.77
N LEU A 50 -6.28 -3.45 6.81
CA LEU A 50 -6.93 -4.76 6.67
C LEU A 50 -6.63 -5.68 7.86
N GLU A 51 -5.39 -5.76 8.33
CA GLU A 51 -5.01 -6.57 9.49
C GLU A 51 -5.73 -6.11 10.78
N ASN A 52 -5.95 -4.80 10.93
CA ASN A 52 -6.59 -4.23 12.12
C ASN A 52 -8.13 -4.16 12.00
N MET A 53 -8.70 -4.27 10.79
CA MET A 53 -10.16 -4.32 10.58
C MET A 53 -10.77 -5.60 11.18
N ASP A 54 -10.07 -6.74 11.12
CA ASP A 54 -10.55 -8.01 11.67
C ASP A 54 -10.53 -8.06 13.21
N VAL A 55 -9.76 -7.18 13.86
CA VAL A 55 -9.66 -7.10 15.33
C VAL A 55 -10.92 -6.45 15.93
N ASP A 56 -11.61 -5.60 15.18
CA ASP A 56 -12.83 -4.91 15.62
C ASP A 56 -14.11 -5.72 15.36
N ALA A 57 -14.12 -6.61 14.36
CA ALA A 57 -15.24 -7.51 14.07
C ALA A 57 -15.49 -8.56 15.17
N GLY A 58 -14.53 -8.78 16.08
CA GLY A 58 -14.64 -9.66 17.24
C GLY A 58 -15.14 -9.00 18.54
N GLN A 59 -15.32 -7.67 18.58
CA GLN A 59 -15.79 -6.93 19.77
C GLN A 59 -17.24 -6.45 19.66
N LYS A 60 -18.13 -7.33 19.19
CA LYS A 60 -19.55 -7.26 19.52
C LYS A 60 -20.04 -8.65 19.90
N LYS A 61 -19.88 -9.01 21.17
CA LYS A 61 -20.62 -10.11 21.79
C LYS A 61 -21.29 -9.61 23.06
#